data_AF-A0A7C6WED2-F1
#
_entry.id   AF-A0A7C6WED2-F1
#
_cell.length_a   1.000
_cell.length_b   1.000
_cell.length_c   1.000
_cell.angle_alpha   90.00
_cell.angle_beta   90.00
_cell.angle_gamma   90.00
#
_symmetry.space_group_name_H-M   'P 1'
#
loop_
_entity.id
_entity.type
_entity.pdbx_description
1 polymer ?
#
loop_
_entity_poly.entity_id
_entity_poly.type
_entity_poly.pdbx_seq_one_letter_code
_entity_poly.pdbx_strand_id
1 'polypeptide(L)'
;MSIESNKWLEKYEIKRPDIDFKKRNSEKKKQLHPHRYELTDEVWVSKQKKKGLFGKKKATILFTGDIACFDKQFEVAQVGDRYDFEYAFEQVKPIFKKADLVVGNLETAIVPEAPYRSEKIVIEENFYCNAPLEFLSAIKKSGIDVVTTANNHDLDTGAVGLGETIDNIERYGFIHTGTFKTDKRRYELFDVNGIRVGIVAYATDHNALSCNIKPEGIEKLLNDYTKEAARSAIEEMRNAGAEIVIAYMHWGKENKTEVHKDQIKISNQLAYMGYDCVVGSHPHVLQKFEVIKIADREMPVFFSLGNFISQNYNNIKARSALACIEIEKKRKNVKLHCSYVPIYTCGSYKGKKLVVLPIKENSKGRKASKTLERIKNEIGFDVSVNRRFVKEDLIEDNIKKKRRRRPQELNLSTVKEFPVEYNDGFFNYLINEDDVCFVGIDEAYVTVSCTVPEKIHGLPVNNMVDGAFEGNTYLKKVKAVGFPYIGKRMFKNCASLEGFRMGLHTREVREEAFANCVNLQSAIMKKGLERINTRAFAGCTNLLSAKIPANVSYISDNAFENCPRLTIYCDKGSYAERYANEHNIKIVYMNVY
;
A
#
# COMPACT_ATOMS: atom_id res chain seq x y z
N MET A 1 10.51 -10.40 22.89
CA MET A 1 11.77 -11.01 23.38
C MET A 1 12.79 -10.77 22.27
N SER A 2 13.89 -11.51 22.14
CA SER A 2 14.83 -11.33 21.01
C SER A 2 14.69 -12.46 20.00
N ILE A 3 15.09 -12.25 18.75
CA ILE A 3 15.28 -13.31 17.71
C ILE A 3 15.81 -14.61 18.31
N GLU A 4 16.81 -14.52 19.19
CA GLU A 4 17.42 -15.67 19.87
C GLU A 4 16.41 -16.58 20.58
N SER A 5 15.39 -16.02 21.25
CA SER A 5 14.38 -16.82 21.95
C SER A 5 13.42 -17.53 21.01
N ASN A 6 13.37 -17.11 19.75
CA ASN A 6 12.50 -17.66 18.72
C ASN A 6 13.25 -18.53 17.70
N LYS A 7 14.56 -18.76 17.87
CA LYS A 7 15.37 -19.64 16.99
C LYS A 7 14.79 -21.04 16.83
N TRP A 8 14.09 -21.55 17.83
CA TRP A 8 13.45 -22.86 17.72
C TRP A 8 12.38 -22.92 16.61
N LEU A 9 11.87 -21.77 16.14
CA LEU A 9 10.97 -21.67 14.98
C LEU A 9 11.68 -21.89 13.64
N GLU A 10 13.02 -21.82 13.57
CA GLU A 10 13.79 -22.14 12.36
C GLU A 10 13.51 -23.56 11.86
N LYS A 11 13.08 -24.46 12.75
CA LYS A 11 12.66 -25.82 12.37
C LYS A 11 11.53 -25.84 11.33
N TYR A 12 10.73 -24.77 11.26
CA TYR A 12 9.63 -24.62 10.31
C TYR A 12 10.05 -23.96 9.00
N GLU A 13 11.30 -23.53 8.87
CA GLU A 13 11.82 -22.92 7.65
C GLU A 13 12.49 -23.99 6.76
N ILE A 14 12.23 -23.95 5.47
CA ILE A 14 13.04 -24.61 4.43
C ILE A 14 14.31 -23.79 4.23
N LYS A 15 14.16 -22.47 4.17
CA LYS A 15 15.24 -21.51 3.99
C LYS A 15 14.91 -20.22 4.74
N ARG A 16 15.87 -19.68 5.49
CA ARG A 16 15.67 -18.37 6.12
C ARG A 16 15.85 -17.24 5.10
N PRO A 17 15.01 -16.19 5.11
CA PRO A 17 15.25 -15.02 4.27
C PRO A 17 16.60 -14.37 4.57
N ASP A 18 17.31 -13.94 3.54
CA ASP A 18 18.61 -13.25 3.66
C ASP A 18 18.47 -11.84 4.27
N ILE A 19 18.50 -11.81 5.60
CA ILE A 19 18.30 -10.65 6.44
C ILE A 19 19.59 -10.36 7.22
N ASP A 20 20.16 -9.18 6.98
CA ASP A 20 21.25 -8.65 7.79
C ASP A 20 20.68 -7.99 9.06
N PHE A 21 20.78 -8.70 10.19
CA PHE A 21 20.25 -8.24 11.46
C PHE A 21 21.18 -7.22 12.11
N LYS A 22 20.66 -6.02 12.33
CA LYS A 22 21.36 -4.90 12.95
C LYS A 22 21.11 -4.87 14.45
N LYS A 23 22.17 -4.73 15.24
CA LYS A 23 22.05 -4.37 16.65
C LYS A 23 21.54 -2.93 16.75
N ARG A 24 20.28 -2.75 17.14
CA ARG A 24 19.73 -1.43 17.44
C ARG A 24 19.71 -1.20 18.95
N ASN A 25 20.13 -0.02 19.39
CA ASN A 25 19.85 0.51 20.72
C ASN A 25 18.37 0.93 20.82
N SER A 26 17.45 0.00 20.55
CA SER A 26 16.08 0.17 20.99
C SER A 26 16.09 -0.08 22.49
N GLU A 27 15.65 0.88 23.30
CA GLU A 27 15.45 0.60 24.71
C GLU A 27 14.46 -0.58 24.79
N LYS A 28 14.96 -1.79 25.07
CA LYS A 28 14.14 -2.97 25.40
C LYS A 28 13.41 -2.78 26.75
N LYS A 29 13.19 -1.53 27.19
CA LYS A 29 12.37 -1.21 28.36
C LYS A 29 10.95 -1.68 28.09
N LYS A 30 10.38 -2.41 29.05
CA LYS A 30 8.99 -2.87 29.06
C LYS A 30 8.07 -1.64 28.96
N GLN A 31 7.70 -1.21 27.75
CA GLN A 31 6.64 -0.22 27.57
C GLN A 31 5.31 -0.97 27.65
N LEU A 32 4.96 -1.39 28.88
CA LEU A 32 3.71 -2.07 29.16
C LEU A 32 2.58 -1.06 29.03
N HIS A 33 1.78 -1.20 28.00
CA HIS A 33 0.47 -0.57 27.94
C HIS A 33 -0.53 -1.51 28.63
N PRO A 34 -1.17 -1.11 29.74
CA PRO A 34 -2.11 -1.99 30.43
C PRO A 34 -3.28 -2.34 29.49
N HIS A 35 -3.60 -3.63 29.37
CA HIS A 35 -4.76 -4.08 28.62
C HIS A 35 -6.04 -3.47 29.20
N ARG A 36 -6.97 -3.03 28.33
CA ARG A 36 -8.36 -2.73 28.71
C ARG A 36 -9.13 -3.98 29.12
N TYR A 37 -8.58 -5.16 28.82
CA TYR A 37 -9.16 -6.47 29.03
C TYR A 37 -8.25 -7.34 29.92
N GLU A 38 -8.84 -8.34 30.57
CA GLU A 38 -8.16 -9.42 31.26
C GLU A 38 -8.66 -10.75 30.74
N LEU A 39 -7.80 -11.76 30.69
CA LEU A 39 -8.17 -13.10 30.28
C LEU A 39 -8.69 -13.87 31.49
N THR A 40 -9.95 -14.27 31.47
CA THR A 40 -10.62 -15.04 32.54
C THR A 40 -11.34 -16.22 31.90
N ASP A 41 -11.04 -17.44 32.35
CA ASP A 41 -11.58 -18.69 31.78
C ASP A 41 -11.55 -18.66 30.26
N GLU A 42 -10.37 -18.36 29.71
CA GLU A 42 -10.14 -18.31 28.28
C GLU A 42 -10.91 -17.22 27.49
N VAL A 43 -11.62 -16.32 28.16
CA VAL A 43 -12.37 -15.21 27.55
C VAL A 43 -11.78 -13.86 27.97
N TRP A 44 -11.59 -12.95 27.01
CA TRP A 44 -11.16 -11.59 27.29
C TRP A 44 -12.32 -10.74 27.81
N VAL A 45 -12.25 -10.32 29.08
CA VAL A 45 -13.28 -9.54 29.76
C VAL A 45 -12.77 -8.12 30.01
N SER A 46 -13.60 -7.10 29.75
CA SER A 46 -13.22 -5.70 29.97
C SER A 46 -12.97 -5.41 31.46
N LYS A 47 -11.79 -4.86 31.79
CA LYS A 47 -11.45 -4.36 33.13
C LYS A 47 -12.25 -3.12 33.51
N GLN A 48 -12.63 -2.33 32.51
CA GLN A 48 -13.48 -1.17 32.71
C GLN A 48 -14.94 -1.63 32.84
N LYS A 49 -15.28 -2.26 33.97
CA LYS A 49 -16.68 -2.39 34.38
C LYS A 49 -17.24 -0.97 34.47
N LYS A 50 -17.98 -0.51 33.45
CA LYS A 50 -18.81 0.69 33.61
C LYS A 50 -19.81 0.37 34.72
N LYS A 51 -19.54 0.86 35.95
CA LYS A 51 -20.51 0.88 37.05
C LYS A 51 -21.75 1.60 36.53
N GLY A 52 -22.76 0.82 36.17
CA GLY A 52 -23.91 1.29 35.42
C GLY A 52 -24.85 0.15 35.08
N LEU A 53 -25.41 -0.45 36.14
CA LEU A 53 -26.59 -1.31 36.21
C LEU A 53 -26.56 -2.62 35.40
N PHE A 54 -27.07 -3.68 36.04
CA PHE A 54 -27.71 -4.80 35.36
C PHE A 54 -28.49 -4.29 34.11
N GLY A 55 -28.04 -4.60 32.89
CA GLY A 55 -28.86 -4.39 31.69
C GLY A 55 -28.29 -3.64 30.47
N LYS A 56 -26.99 -3.31 30.37
CA LYS A 56 -26.46 -2.84 29.07
C LYS A 56 -26.31 -3.97 28.06
N LYS A 57 -27.41 -4.21 27.35
CA LYS A 57 -27.58 -5.16 26.23
C LYS A 57 -26.98 -4.68 24.90
N LYS A 58 -25.98 -3.79 24.95
CA LYS A 58 -25.38 -3.19 23.75
C LYS A 58 -23.85 -3.16 23.81
N ALA A 59 -23.22 -3.53 22.71
CA ALA A 59 -21.77 -3.46 22.52
C ALA A 59 -21.45 -2.75 21.19
N THR A 60 -20.36 -2.00 21.15
CA THR A 60 -19.85 -1.41 19.90
C THR A 60 -18.43 -1.87 19.63
N ILE A 61 -18.24 -2.50 18.47
CA ILE A 61 -16.93 -2.95 17.98
C ILE A 61 -16.56 -2.14 16.74
N LEU A 62 -15.34 -1.60 16.72
CA LEU A 62 -14.78 -0.94 15.54
C LEU A 62 -13.70 -1.81 14.91
N PHE A 63 -13.69 -1.87 13.58
CA PHE A 63 -12.65 -2.52 12.80
C PHE A 63 -11.98 -1.51 11.87
N THR A 64 -10.65 -1.50 11.84
CA THR A 64 -9.88 -0.76 10.83
C THR A 64 -9.62 -1.64 9.61
N GLY A 65 -9.28 -1.02 8.49
CA GLY A 65 -8.58 -1.71 7.40
C GLY A 65 -7.08 -1.83 7.67
N ASP A 66 -6.30 -1.86 6.59
CA ASP A 66 -4.87 -2.19 6.59
C ASP A 66 -4.02 -1.14 7.33
N ILE A 67 -3.22 -1.59 8.30
CA ILE A 67 -2.25 -0.79 9.04
C ILE A 67 -0.84 -1.25 8.64
N ALA A 68 -0.38 -0.74 7.49
CA ALA A 68 0.95 -0.98 6.97
C ALA A 68 1.84 0.27 7.09
N CYS A 69 3.15 0.07 7.28
CA CYS A 69 4.12 1.15 7.32
C CYS A 69 4.95 1.16 6.03
N PHE A 70 4.68 2.13 5.16
CA PHE A 70 5.39 2.28 3.89
C PHE A 70 6.38 3.45 3.90
N ASP A 71 7.13 3.57 2.81
CA ASP A 71 8.33 4.41 2.68
C ASP A 71 8.07 5.87 3.07
N LYS A 72 6.93 6.43 2.63
CA LYS A 72 6.58 7.81 2.93
C LYS A 72 6.24 8.03 4.41
N GLN A 73 5.65 7.05 5.10
CA GLN A 73 5.39 7.14 6.54
C GLN A 73 6.71 7.21 7.32
N PHE A 74 7.74 6.45 6.92
CA PHE A 74 9.07 6.56 7.53
C PHE A 74 9.68 7.95 7.35
N GLU A 75 9.64 8.48 6.12
CA GLU A 75 10.18 9.82 5.81
C GLU A 75 9.57 10.90 6.71
N VAL A 76 8.25 10.87 6.90
CA VAL A 76 7.54 11.91 7.66
C VAL A 76 7.60 11.72 9.17
N ALA A 77 7.78 10.49 9.64
CA ALA A 77 7.87 10.16 11.05
C ALA A 77 9.29 10.29 11.61
N GLN A 78 10.32 10.41 10.77
CA GLN A 78 11.70 10.48 11.23
C GLN A 78 11.96 11.74 12.06
N VAL A 79 12.46 11.55 13.28
CA VAL A 79 12.88 12.60 14.22
C VAL A 79 14.28 12.27 14.72
N GLY A 80 15.29 12.88 14.10
CA GLY A 80 16.69 12.54 14.37
C GLY A 80 17.01 11.09 13.99
N ASP A 81 17.44 10.31 14.97
CA ASP A 81 17.78 8.88 14.85
C ASP A 81 16.61 7.93 15.18
N ARG A 82 15.41 8.48 15.47
CA ARG A 82 14.21 7.73 15.87
C ARG A 82 13.03 8.05 14.97
N TYR A 83 11.90 7.40 15.24
CA TYR A 83 10.63 7.67 14.58
C TYR A 83 9.53 8.07 15.58
N ASP A 84 8.70 9.03 15.20
CA ASP A 84 7.46 9.39 15.90
C ASP A 84 6.27 9.24 14.94
N PHE A 85 5.46 8.21 15.18
CA PHE A 85 4.23 7.94 14.43
C PHE A 85 2.96 8.36 15.16
N GLU A 86 3.04 8.83 16.41
CA GLU A 86 1.85 9.03 17.26
C GLU A 86 0.92 10.09 16.68
N TYR A 87 1.49 11.13 16.10
CA TYR A 87 0.74 12.23 15.51
C TYR A 87 -0.25 11.75 14.43
N ALA A 88 0.07 10.63 13.73
CA ALA A 88 -0.74 10.13 12.62
C ALA A 88 -2.10 9.60 13.11
N PHE A 89 -2.17 9.14 14.35
CA PHE A 89 -3.36 8.49 14.93
C PHE A 89 -4.06 9.34 16.00
N GLU A 90 -3.60 10.56 16.26
CA GLU A 90 -4.15 11.40 17.34
C GLU A 90 -5.66 11.66 17.17
N GLN A 91 -6.11 11.87 15.92
CA GLN A 91 -7.49 12.27 15.64
C GLN A 91 -8.50 11.13 15.76
N VAL A 92 -8.05 9.87 15.79
CA VAL A 92 -8.92 8.70 15.95
C VAL A 92 -9.08 8.27 17.42
N LYS A 93 -8.21 8.74 18.34
CA LYS A 93 -8.28 8.43 19.77
C LYS A 93 -9.67 8.69 20.39
N PRO A 94 -10.35 9.83 20.14
CA PRO A 94 -11.67 10.08 20.71
C PRO A 94 -12.76 9.12 20.20
N ILE A 95 -12.58 8.57 19.00
CA ILE A 95 -13.48 7.59 18.39
C ILE A 95 -13.25 6.22 19.04
N PHE A 96 -12.00 5.77 19.09
CA PHE A 96 -11.64 4.48 19.68
C PHE A 96 -11.98 4.40 21.17
N LYS A 97 -11.80 5.48 21.93
CA LYS A 97 -12.20 5.55 23.35
C LYS A 97 -13.71 5.34 23.58
N LYS A 98 -14.56 5.65 22.59
CA LYS A 98 -16.03 5.49 22.69
C LYS A 98 -16.49 4.07 22.34
N ALA A 99 -15.68 3.30 21.63
CA ALA A 99 -15.95 1.91 21.31
C ALA A 99 -15.63 1.00 22.50
N ASP A 100 -16.35 -0.12 22.61
CA ASP A 100 -16.07 -1.09 23.65
C ASP A 100 -14.84 -1.91 23.24
N LEU A 101 -14.74 -2.33 21.96
CA LEU A 101 -13.59 -3.06 21.41
C LEU A 101 -13.13 -2.44 20.07
N VAL A 102 -11.81 -2.37 19.83
CA VAL A 102 -11.23 -1.91 18.56
C VAL A 102 -10.23 -2.93 18.02
N VAL A 103 -10.43 -3.34 16.78
CA VAL A 103 -9.64 -4.37 16.07
C VAL A 103 -8.99 -3.75 14.83
N GLY A 104 -7.73 -4.05 14.55
CA GLY A 104 -7.07 -3.60 13.30
C GLY A 104 -6.21 -4.66 12.64
N ASN A 105 -5.99 -4.56 11.33
CA ASN A 105 -5.08 -5.44 10.59
C ASN A 105 -3.66 -4.87 10.61
N LEU A 106 -2.76 -5.50 11.36
CA LEU A 106 -1.34 -5.14 11.38
C LEU A 106 -0.63 -5.86 10.23
N GLU A 107 -0.48 -5.16 9.12
CA GLU A 107 0.05 -5.67 7.86
C GLU A 107 1.51 -5.27 7.68
N THR A 108 2.32 -5.57 8.70
CA THR A 108 3.77 -5.38 8.66
C THR A 108 4.39 -6.18 9.80
N ALA A 109 5.58 -6.73 9.56
CA ALA A 109 6.39 -7.31 10.63
C ALA A 109 6.84 -6.23 11.63
N ILE A 110 7.09 -6.62 12.88
CA ILE A 110 7.64 -5.77 13.94
C ILE A 110 8.88 -6.46 14.53
N VAL A 111 9.98 -6.38 13.78
CA VAL A 111 11.28 -6.99 14.13
C VAL A 111 12.35 -5.89 14.15
N PRO A 112 12.63 -5.30 15.31
CA PRO A 112 13.57 -4.17 15.43
C PRO A 112 14.96 -4.48 14.92
N GLU A 113 15.43 -5.72 15.06
CA GLU A 113 16.78 -6.09 14.62
C GLU A 113 16.85 -6.33 13.10
N ALA A 114 15.72 -6.56 12.42
CA ALA A 114 15.70 -6.68 10.96
C ALA A 114 15.78 -5.29 10.29
N PRO A 115 16.19 -5.19 9.01
CA PRO A 115 16.07 -3.97 8.23
C PRO A 115 14.62 -3.48 8.28
N TYR A 116 14.42 -2.17 8.43
CA TYR A 116 13.10 -1.60 8.22
C TYR A 116 12.85 -1.47 6.74
N ARG A 117 11.58 -1.37 6.35
CA ARG A 117 11.24 -1.20 4.93
C ARG A 117 11.98 -0.02 4.28
N SER A 118 12.07 1.11 4.97
CA SER A 118 12.81 2.29 4.48
C SER A 118 14.31 2.05 4.26
N GLU A 119 14.86 0.99 4.87
CA GLU A 119 16.26 0.58 4.72
C GLU A 119 16.43 -0.48 3.64
N LYS A 120 15.43 -1.36 3.47
CA LYS A 120 15.43 -2.44 2.49
C LYS A 120 13.98 -2.68 2.02
N ILE A 121 13.68 -2.24 0.80
CA ILE A 121 12.34 -2.39 0.19
C ILE A 121 12.13 -3.81 -0.35
N VAL A 122 13.24 -4.51 -0.65
CA VAL A 122 13.24 -5.83 -1.28
C VAL A 122 14.21 -6.78 -0.56
N ILE A 123 13.72 -7.95 -0.16
CA ILE A 123 14.50 -9.06 0.38
C ILE A 123 14.29 -10.28 -0.51
N GLU A 124 15.37 -10.85 -1.04
CA GLU A 124 15.32 -11.97 -2.00
C GLU A 124 14.37 -11.71 -3.17
N GLU A 125 14.48 -10.51 -3.79
CA GLU A 125 13.62 -10.06 -4.89
C GLU A 125 12.12 -9.87 -4.55
N ASN A 126 11.73 -10.13 -3.30
CA ASN A 126 10.37 -9.97 -2.83
C ASN A 126 10.19 -8.66 -2.07
N PHE A 127 9.00 -8.08 -2.24
CA PHE A 127 8.60 -6.89 -1.50
C PHE A 127 8.57 -7.18 0.00
N TYR A 128 9.08 -6.25 0.79
CA TYR A 128 9.32 -6.45 2.21
C TYR A 128 8.72 -5.33 3.07
N CYS A 129 8.06 -5.72 4.17
CA CYS A 129 7.41 -4.85 5.13
C CYS A 129 7.84 -5.19 6.56
N ASN A 130 8.66 -4.34 7.15
CA ASN A 130 8.99 -4.37 8.56
C ASN A 130 9.04 -2.95 9.14
N ALA A 131 8.47 -2.78 10.34
CA ALA A 131 8.31 -1.49 11.00
C ALA A 131 8.94 -1.48 12.40
N PRO A 132 9.34 -0.29 12.90
CA PRO A 132 9.91 -0.11 14.23
C PRO A 132 8.87 -0.27 15.35
N LEU A 133 9.34 -0.49 16.59
CA LEU A 133 8.48 -0.54 17.79
C LEU A 133 7.69 0.75 18.00
N GLU A 134 8.21 1.89 17.57
CA GLU A 134 7.55 3.19 17.65
C GLU A 134 6.25 3.22 16.84
N PHE A 135 6.18 2.49 15.73
CA PHE A 135 4.95 2.34 14.94
C PHE A 135 3.91 1.53 15.72
N LEU A 136 4.32 0.37 16.26
CA LEU A 136 3.46 -0.46 17.11
C LEU A 136 2.97 0.29 18.36
N SER A 137 3.84 1.08 18.99
CA SER A 137 3.53 1.96 20.13
C SER A 137 2.46 2.99 19.77
N ALA A 138 2.60 3.66 18.61
CA ALA A 138 1.63 4.64 18.14
C ALA A 138 0.25 4.01 17.88
N ILE A 139 0.20 2.82 17.28
CA ILE A 139 -1.03 2.04 17.10
C ILE A 139 -1.65 1.73 18.46
N LYS A 140 -0.87 1.29 19.45
CA LYS A 140 -1.41 0.97 20.78
C LYS A 140 -1.99 2.19 21.47
N LYS A 141 -1.25 3.30 21.44
CA LYS A 141 -1.64 4.58 22.04
C LYS A 141 -2.87 5.19 21.36
N SER A 142 -3.16 4.83 20.11
CA SER A 142 -4.39 5.25 19.43
C SER A 142 -5.65 4.72 20.12
N GLY A 143 -5.56 3.57 20.80
CA GLY A 143 -6.69 2.90 21.46
C GLY A 143 -7.12 1.59 20.80
N ILE A 144 -6.34 1.05 19.86
CA ILE A 144 -6.56 -0.30 19.30
C ILE A 144 -6.23 -1.36 20.37
N ASP A 145 -7.13 -2.34 20.54
CA ASP A 145 -6.98 -3.40 21.54
C ASP A 145 -6.45 -4.68 20.94
N VAL A 146 -6.99 -5.04 19.78
CA VAL A 146 -6.74 -6.30 19.07
C VAL A 146 -6.08 -6.01 17.75
N VAL A 147 -5.05 -6.79 17.40
CA VAL A 147 -4.52 -6.81 16.03
C VAL A 147 -4.69 -8.20 15.43
N THR A 148 -5.12 -8.25 14.18
CA THR A 148 -4.90 -9.44 13.35
C THR A 148 -3.59 -9.30 12.60
N THR A 149 -2.89 -10.42 12.45
CA THR A 149 -1.68 -10.54 11.64
C THR A 149 -1.86 -11.58 10.53
N ALA A 150 -3.06 -12.11 10.30
CA ALA A 150 -3.32 -12.95 9.13
C ALA A 150 -3.37 -12.06 7.90
N ASN A 151 -2.25 -11.98 7.18
CA ASN A 151 -2.09 -11.21 5.95
C ASN A 151 -0.85 -11.66 5.21
N ASN A 152 -0.69 -11.22 3.96
CA ASN A 152 0.39 -11.68 3.09
C ASN A 152 1.80 -11.27 3.54
N HIS A 153 1.92 -10.33 4.48
CA HIS A 153 3.20 -9.80 5.01
C HIS A 153 3.64 -10.45 6.33
N ASP A 154 2.94 -11.47 6.82
CA ASP A 154 3.22 -12.15 8.09
C ASP A 154 4.60 -12.84 8.13
N LEU A 155 5.08 -13.31 6.98
CA LEU A 155 6.33 -14.06 6.81
C LEU A 155 7.46 -13.28 6.15
N ASP A 156 7.32 -11.96 5.98
CA ASP A 156 8.35 -11.11 5.35
C ASP A 156 9.72 -11.21 6.08
N THR A 157 9.71 -11.58 7.36
CA THR A 157 10.91 -11.77 8.20
C THR A 157 11.19 -13.24 8.56
N GLY A 158 10.54 -14.19 7.90
CA GLY A 158 10.60 -15.63 8.19
C GLY A 158 9.82 -16.03 9.45
N ALA A 159 9.82 -17.32 9.77
CA ALA A 159 9.14 -17.86 10.95
C ALA A 159 9.70 -17.32 12.27
N VAL A 160 11.02 -17.12 12.34
CA VAL A 160 11.66 -16.52 13.52
C VAL A 160 11.20 -15.08 13.74
N GLY A 161 11.13 -14.30 12.65
CA GLY A 161 10.68 -12.91 12.69
C GLY A 161 9.18 -12.77 12.96
N LEU A 162 8.36 -13.68 12.46
CA LEU A 162 6.95 -13.82 12.83
C LEU A 162 6.81 -14.04 14.35
N GLY A 163 7.60 -14.94 14.92
CA GLY A 163 7.63 -15.18 16.37
C GLY A 163 7.99 -13.92 17.18
N GLU A 164 8.99 -13.16 16.73
CA GLU A 164 9.34 -11.89 17.38
C GLU A 164 8.26 -10.81 17.21
N THR A 165 7.61 -10.77 16.05
CA THR A 165 6.47 -9.87 15.81
C THR A 165 5.36 -10.15 16.83
N ILE A 166 5.00 -11.42 17.02
CA ILE A 166 4.03 -11.85 18.05
C ILE A 166 4.49 -11.43 19.45
N ASP A 167 5.76 -11.66 19.81
CA ASP A 167 6.29 -11.25 21.11
C ASP A 167 6.18 -9.75 21.35
N ASN A 168 6.42 -8.95 20.33
CA ASN A 168 6.36 -7.49 20.42
C ASN A 168 4.91 -7.02 20.53
N ILE A 169 3.99 -7.61 19.77
CA ILE A 169 2.54 -7.37 19.89
C ILE A 169 2.06 -7.67 21.32
N GLU A 170 2.41 -8.84 21.87
CA GLU A 170 2.08 -9.25 23.24
C GLU A 170 2.72 -8.31 24.28
N ARG A 171 3.99 -7.95 24.08
CA ARG A 171 4.73 -7.03 24.97
C ARG A 171 4.11 -5.64 25.03
N TYR A 172 3.54 -5.15 23.93
CA TYR A 172 2.82 -3.86 23.88
C TYR A 172 1.36 -3.98 24.32
N GLY A 173 0.93 -5.15 24.82
CA GLY A 173 -0.37 -5.34 25.42
C GLY A 173 -1.52 -5.42 24.42
N PHE A 174 -1.24 -5.85 23.19
CA PHE A 174 -2.29 -6.22 22.24
C PHE A 174 -2.79 -7.63 22.53
N ILE A 175 -4.08 -7.83 22.30
CA ILE A 175 -4.65 -9.16 22.05
C ILE A 175 -4.45 -9.42 20.56
N HIS A 176 -4.19 -10.66 20.15
CA HIS A 176 -3.93 -10.95 18.74
C HIS A 176 -4.51 -12.27 18.29
N THR A 177 -4.72 -12.38 16.98
CA THR A 177 -5.09 -13.60 16.26
C THR A 177 -4.55 -13.55 14.83
N GLY A 178 -4.62 -14.65 14.10
CA GLY A 178 -4.21 -14.76 12.70
C GLY A 178 -2.84 -15.39 12.50
N THR A 179 -1.89 -15.19 13.43
CA THR A 179 -0.64 -15.96 13.48
C THR A 179 -0.34 -16.46 14.89
N PHE A 180 0.44 -17.54 15.01
CA PHE A 180 0.62 -18.27 16.26
C PHE A 180 2.03 -18.82 16.43
N LYS A 181 2.46 -18.97 17.69
CA LYS A 181 3.69 -19.70 18.05
C LYS A 181 3.41 -21.11 18.58
N THR A 182 2.17 -21.43 18.91
CA THR A 182 1.80 -22.66 19.62
C THR A 182 0.49 -23.20 19.07
N ASP A 183 0.11 -24.41 19.45
CA ASP A 183 -1.16 -25.05 19.06
C ASP A 183 -2.39 -24.47 19.82
N LYS A 184 -2.30 -23.22 20.29
CA LYS A 184 -3.44 -22.48 20.84
C LYS A 184 -4.54 -22.38 19.78
N ARG A 185 -5.80 -22.38 20.23
CA ARG A 185 -6.97 -22.07 19.40
C ARG A 185 -6.72 -20.89 18.44
N ARG A 186 -7.29 -20.98 17.24
CA ARG A 186 -7.05 -20.04 16.13
C ARG A 186 -7.98 -18.82 16.14
N TYR A 187 -8.58 -18.52 17.28
CA TYR A 187 -9.53 -17.42 17.47
C TYR A 187 -9.43 -16.86 18.89
N GLU A 188 -10.02 -15.69 19.09
CA GLU A 188 -10.17 -15.09 20.42
C GLU A 188 -11.64 -14.87 20.78
N LEU A 189 -11.96 -15.08 22.05
CA LEU A 189 -13.29 -14.84 22.62
C LEU A 189 -13.25 -13.62 23.53
N PHE A 190 -14.28 -12.79 23.41
CA PHE A 190 -14.43 -11.57 24.19
C PHE A 190 -15.79 -11.57 24.89
N ASP A 191 -15.82 -11.12 26.14
CA ASP A 191 -17.04 -10.62 26.77
C ASP A 191 -17.06 -9.10 26.59
N VAL A 192 -17.95 -8.64 25.72
CA VAL A 192 -18.17 -7.22 25.46
C VAL A 192 -19.54 -6.83 25.99
N ASN A 193 -19.57 -6.27 27.21
CA ASN A 193 -20.80 -5.86 27.91
C ASN A 193 -21.82 -7.02 28.09
N GLY A 194 -21.36 -8.23 28.44
CA GLY A 194 -22.20 -9.42 28.67
C GLY A 194 -22.67 -10.11 27.38
N ILE A 195 -22.00 -9.83 26.26
CA ILE A 195 -22.21 -10.47 24.96
C ILE A 195 -20.91 -11.20 24.60
N ARG A 196 -20.99 -12.51 24.36
CA ARG A 196 -19.81 -13.29 23.98
C ARG A 196 -19.57 -13.19 22.48
N VAL A 197 -18.43 -12.64 22.08
CA VAL A 197 -18.06 -12.39 20.68
C VAL A 197 -16.80 -13.19 20.36
N GLY A 198 -16.87 -14.06 19.37
CA GLY A 198 -15.74 -14.74 18.76
C GLY A 198 -15.21 -13.97 17.56
N ILE A 199 -13.90 -13.79 17.49
CA ILE A 199 -13.22 -13.17 16.36
C ILE A 199 -12.13 -14.10 15.86
N VAL A 200 -12.18 -14.42 14.58
CA VAL A 200 -11.17 -15.18 13.86
C VAL A 200 -10.70 -14.37 12.65
N ALA A 201 -9.43 -14.49 12.29
CA ALA A 201 -8.88 -13.82 11.13
C ALA A 201 -8.17 -14.78 10.19
N TYR A 202 -8.38 -14.62 8.88
CA TYR A 202 -7.79 -15.49 7.87
C TYR A 202 -7.10 -14.71 6.76
N ALA A 203 -6.04 -15.29 6.21
CA ALA A 203 -5.43 -14.89 4.95
C ALA A 203 -5.81 -15.88 3.84
N THR A 204 -5.99 -15.39 2.61
CA THR A 204 -6.20 -16.25 1.43
C THR A 204 -4.96 -16.47 0.60
N ASP A 205 -3.95 -15.63 0.81
CA ASP A 205 -2.71 -15.60 0.07
C ASP A 205 -1.57 -15.04 0.94
N HIS A 206 -0.36 -15.41 0.54
CA HIS A 206 0.88 -15.04 1.21
C HIS A 206 1.90 -14.56 0.19
N ASN A 207 2.82 -13.70 0.62
CA ASN A 207 3.93 -13.29 -0.24
C ASN A 207 4.81 -14.48 -0.61
N ALA A 208 5.62 -14.31 -1.66
CA ALA A 208 6.44 -15.38 -2.21
C ALA A 208 7.44 -15.97 -1.19
N LEU A 209 7.82 -15.23 -0.14
CA LEU A 209 8.65 -15.75 0.95
C LEU A 209 7.96 -16.89 1.74
N SER A 210 6.65 -17.06 1.63
CA SER A 210 5.94 -18.22 2.19
C SER A 210 6.41 -19.56 1.61
N CYS A 211 6.96 -19.59 0.40
CA CYS A 211 7.54 -20.82 -0.18
C CYS A 211 8.77 -21.32 0.61
N ASN A 212 9.34 -20.47 1.45
CA ASN A 212 10.45 -20.80 2.33
C ASN A 212 10.00 -21.44 3.66
N ILE A 213 8.69 -21.64 3.88
CA ILE A 213 8.14 -22.26 5.08
C ILE A 213 7.70 -23.70 4.77
N LYS A 214 7.99 -24.62 5.70
CA LYS A 214 7.55 -26.03 5.61
C LYS A 214 6.02 -26.11 5.76
N PRO A 215 5.36 -27.13 5.19
CA PRO A 215 3.92 -27.34 5.37
C PRO A 215 3.46 -27.34 6.84
N GLU A 216 4.23 -27.98 7.72
CA GLU A 216 4.00 -28.00 9.17
C GLU A 216 4.05 -26.59 9.79
N GLY A 217 4.88 -25.71 9.26
CA GLY A 217 4.98 -24.31 9.67
C GLY A 217 3.76 -23.50 9.24
N ILE A 218 3.27 -23.71 8.02
CA ILE A 218 2.05 -23.08 7.51
C ILE A 218 0.87 -23.43 8.43
N GLU A 219 0.69 -24.72 8.74
CA GLU A 219 -0.39 -25.20 9.61
C GLU A 219 -0.28 -24.68 11.05
N LYS A 220 0.94 -24.59 11.58
CA LYS A 220 1.18 -24.22 12.99
C LYS A 220 1.23 -22.73 13.24
N LEU A 221 1.72 -21.95 12.29
CA LEU A 221 2.04 -20.54 12.49
C LEU A 221 1.02 -19.61 11.86
N LEU A 222 0.35 -20.02 10.78
CA LEU A 222 -0.56 -19.17 10.01
C LEU A 222 -2.02 -19.56 10.25
N ASN A 223 -2.94 -18.74 9.76
CA ASN A 223 -4.36 -19.04 9.77
C ASN A 223 -4.95 -18.86 8.37
N ASP A 224 -4.67 -19.84 7.52
CA ASP A 224 -5.11 -19.81 6.13
C ASP A 224 -6.60 -20.11 6.04
N TYR A 225 -7.29 -19.39 5.16
CA TYR A 225 -8.67 -19.73 4.87
C TYR A 225 -8.72 -21.07 4.12
N THR A 226 -9.29 -22.06 4.78
CA THR A 226 -9.87 -23.24 4.15
C THR A 226 -11.31 -23.40 4.62
N LYS A 227 -12.13 -24.09 3.83
CA LYS A 227 -13.52 -24.33 4.20
C LYS A 227 -13.62 -25.15 5.49
N GLU A 228 -12.68 -26.07 5.68
CA GLU A 228 -12.56 -26.97 6.81
C GLU A 228 -12.13 -26.22 8.07
N ALA A 229 -11.07 -25.41 7.99
CA ALA A 229 -10.63 -24.57 9.11
C ALA A 229 -11.72 -23.58 9.53
N ALA A 230 -12.37 -22.93 8.55
CA ALA A 230 -13.46 -22.00 8.83
C ALA A 230 -14.66 -22.66 9.51
N ARG A 231 -14.99 -23.90 9.12
CA ARG A 231 -16.04 -24.70 9.77
C ARG A 231 -15.65 -25.11 11.20
N SER A 232 -14.43 -25.64 11.41
CA SER A 232 -13.96 -26.02 12.75
C SER A 232 -13.98 -24.83 13.70
N ALA A 233 -13.45 -23.69 13.25
CA ALA A 233 -13.34 -22.49 14.08
C ALA A 233 -14.71 -21.96 14.54
N ILE A 234 -15.72 -21.96 13.67
CA ILE A 234 -17.06 -21.54 14.09
C ILE A 234 -17.70 -22.54 15.05
N GLU A 235 -17.57 -23.83 14.81
CA GLU A 235 -18.09 -24.86 15.72
C GLU A 235 -17.44 -24.76 17.11
N GLU A 236 -16.11 -24.63 17.16
CA GLU A 236 -15.36 -24.40 18.40
C GLU A 236 -15.79 -23.13 19.13
N MET A 237 -15.89 -21.99 18.42
CA MET A 237 -16.35 -20.73 19.02
C MET A 237 -17.77 -20.83 19.58
N ARG A 238 -18.69 -21.47 18.86
CA ARG A 238 -20.08 -21.67 19.32
C ARG A 238 -20.14 -22.61 20.53
N ASN A 239 -19.38 -23.68 20.54
CA ASN A 239 -19.27 -24.60 21.67
C ASN A 239 -18.68 -23.91 22.91
N ALA A 240 -17.75 -22.98 22.71
CA ALA A 240 -17.23 -22.11 23.76
C ALA A 240 -18.19 -20.95 24.13
N GLY A 241 -19.41 -20.94 23.58
CA GLY A 241 -20.51 -20.05 23.94
C GLY A 241 -20.56 -18.72 23.17
N ALA A 242 -19.83 -18.57 22.06
CA ALA A 242 -19.91 -17.37 21.25
C ALA A 242 -21.34 -17.13 20.75
N GLU A 243 -21.89 -15.96 21.09
CA GLU A 243 -23.20 -15.51 20.63
C GLU A 243 -23.11 -14.82 19.27
N ILE A 244 -21.95 -14.22 18.98
CA ILE A 244 -21.61 -13.64 17.68
C ILE A 244 -20.25 -14.14 17.24
N VAL A 245 -20.12 -14.47 15.95
CA VAL A 245 -18.85 -14.87 15.33
C VAL A 245 -18.55 -13.97 14.13
N ILE A 246 -17.41 -13.30 14.18
CA ILE A 246 -16.95 -12.36 13.15
C ILE A 246 -15.67 -12.91 12.51
N ALA A 247 -15.65 -12.99 11.18
CA ALA A 247 -14.44 -13.28 10.42
C ALA A 247 -13.80 -11.99 9.91
N TYR A 248 -12.51 -11.80 10.19
CA TYR A 248 -11.68 -10.80 9.54
C TYR A 248 -10.92 -11.45 8.38
N MET A 249 -11.14 -10.99 7.15
CA MET A 249 -10.59 -11.61 5.95
C MET A 249 -9.57 -10.71 5.28
N HIS A 250 -8.33 -11.19 5.13
CA HIS A 250 -7.32 -10.58 4.28
C HIS A 250 -7.34 -11.28 2.92
N TRP A 251 -7.95 -10.66 1.92
CA TRP A 251 -8.36 -11.34 0.68
C TRP A 251 -8.55 -10.43 -0.54
N GLY A 252 -8.68 -11.03 -1.72
CA GLY A 252 -9.05 -10.32 -2.94
C GLY A 252 -7.84 -9.98 -3.80
N LYS A 253 -7.86 -8.83 -4.46
CA LYS A 253 -6.78 -8.39 -5.35
C LYS A 253 -6.40 -6.96 -5.03
N GLU A 254 -5.10 -6.73 -4.84
CA GLU A 254 -4.56 -5.40 -4.62
C GLU A 254 -5.03 -4.40 -5.68
N ASN A 255 -5.39 -3.20 -5.21
CA ASN A 255 -5.74 -2.05 -6.04
C ASN A 255 -7.02 -2.19 -6.86
N LYS A 256 -7.86 -3.19 -6.57
CA LYS A 256 -9.14 -3.42 -7.25
C LYS A 256 -10.31 -2.92 -6.41
N THR A 257 -11.06 -1.97 -6.96
CA THR A 257 -12.31 -1.45 -6.38
C THR A 257 -13.46 -2.42 -6.53
N GLU A 258 -13.40 -3.30 -7.53
CA GLU A 258 -14.37 -4.35 -7.76
C GLU A 258 -14.08 -5.54 -6.84
N VAL A 259 -15.14 -6.10 -6.27
CA VAL A 259 -15.04 -7.33 -5.46
C VAL A 259 -14.70 -8.50 -6.37
N HIS A 260 -13.64 -9.23 -6.03
CA HIS A 260 -13.20 -10.41 -6.77
C HIS A 260 -14.17 -11.59 -6.56
N LYS A 261 -14.33 -12.44 -7.58
CA LYS A 261 -15.22 -13.62 -7.53
C LYS A 261 -14.95 -14.55 -6.34
N ASP A 262 -13.68 -14.67 -5.93
CA ASP A 262 -13.31 -15.52 -4.79
C ASP A 262 -13.76 -14.92 -3.46
N GLN A 263 -13.76 -13.58 -3.32
CA GLN A 263 -14.31 -12.92 -2.14
C GLN A 263 -15.81 -13.21 -2.02
N ILE A 264 -16.55 -13.16 -3.13
CA ILE A 264 -17.99 -13.52 -3.18
C ILE A 264 -18.20 -14.99 -2.84
N LYS A 265 -17.38 -15.89 -3.37
CA LYS A 265 -17.46 -17.33 -3.08
C LYS A 265 -17.23 -17.61 -1.59
N ILE A 266 -16.17 -17.04 -1.02
CA ILE A 266 -15.79 -17.25 0.38
C ILE A 266 -16.81 -16.61 1.32
N SER A 267 -17.27 -15.39 1.04
CA SER A 267 -18.30 -14.74 1.87
C SER A 267 -19.59 -15.55 1.94
N ASN A 268 -20.05 -16.11 0.82
CA ASN A 268 -21.20 -17.01 0.80
C ASN A 268 -20.93 -18.29 1.61
N GLN A 269 -19.74 -18.89 1.51
CA GLN A 269 -19.38 -20.07 2.30
C GLN A 269 -19.44 -19.79 3.81
N LEU A 270 -18.83 -18.69 4.26
CA LEU A 270 -18.87 -18.25 5.66
C LEU A 270 -20.31 -18.00 6.13
N ALA A 271 -21.12 -17.38 5.28
CA ALA A 271 -22.51 -17.11 5.57
C ALA A 271 -23.32 -18.42 5.72
N TYR A 272 -23.11 -19.41 4.85
CA TYR A 272 -23.72 -20.74 4.97
C TYR A 272 -23.27 -21.51 6.22
N MET A 273 -22.03 -21.34 6.65
CA MET A 273 -21.53 -21.91 7.92
C MET A 273 -22.13 -21.24 9.15
N GLY A 274 -22.67 -20.04 8.98
CA GLY A 274 -23.35 -19.31 10.04
C GLY A 274 -22.49 -18.30 10.79
N TYR A 275 -21.45 -17.76 10.14
CA TYR A 275 -20.80 -16.52 10.58
C TYR A 275 -21.82 -15.38 10.61
N ASP A 276 -21.66 -14.43 11.52
CA ASP A 276 -22.62 -13.33 11.69
C ASP A 276 -22.16 -12.04 11.02
N CYS A 277 -20.85 -11.87 10.78
CA CYS A 277 -20.32 -10.75 10.02
C CYS A 277 -18.95 -11.09 9.42
N VAL A 278 -18.66 -10.47 8.28
CA VAL A 278 -17.33 -10.49 7.66
C VAL A 278 -16.82 -9.06 7.52
N VAL A 279 -15.55 -8.85 7.90
CA VAL A 279 -14.82 -7.61 7.69
C VAL A 279 -13.57 -7.90 6.88
N GLY A 280 -13.40 -7.24 5.74
CA GLY A 280 -12.31 -7.50 4.81
C GLY A 280 -11.25 -6.39 4.74
N SER A 281 -10.04 -6.78 4.32
CA SER A 281 -8.92 -5.91 3.98
C SER A 281 -8.07 -6.56 2.86
N HIS A 282 -6.88 -6.01 2.52
CA HIS A 282 -5.93 -6.43 1.46
C HIS A 282 -5.97 -5.62 0.14
N PRO A 283 -7.13 -5.31 -0.47
CA PRO A 283 -7.15 -4.55 -1.73
C PRO A 283 -6.50 -3.16 -1.65
N HIS A 284 -6.19 -2.66 -0.44
CA HIS A 284 -5.64 -1.33 -0.16
C HIS A 284 -6.53 -0.16 -0.60
N VAL A 285 -7.75 -0.45 -1.04
CA VAL A 285 -8.82 0.47 -1.45
C VAL A 285 -10.13 0.01 -0.84
N LEU A 286 -11.09 0.94 -0.69
CA LEU A 286 -12.44 0.59 -0.26
C LEU A 286 -13.13 -0.29 -1.30
N GLN A 287 -13.88 -1.26 -0.81
CA GLN A 287 -14.83 -2.04 -1.60
C GLN A 287 -16.21 -1.99 -0.91
N LYS A 288 -17.24 -2.36 -1.68
CA LYS A 288 -18.64 -2.29 -1.23
C LYS A 288 -18.90 -3.03 0.08
N PHE A 289 -19.91 -2.56 0.79
CA PHE A 289 -20.62 -3.29 1.82
C PHE A 289 -21.83 -4.00 1.19
N GLU A 290 -22.10 -5.21 1.62
CA GLU A 290 -23.31 -5.95 1.24
C GLU A 290 -23.88 -6.72 2.42
N VAL A 291 -25.16 -7.09 2.33
CA VAL A 291 -25.80 -8.03 3.26
C VAL A 291 -26.17 -9.29 2.50
N ILE A 292 -25.53 -10.41 2.86
CA ILE A 292 -25.87 -11.73 2.30
C ILE A 292 -27.07 -12.28 3.06
N LYS A 293 -28.11 -12.67 2.33
CA LYS A 293 -29.34 -13.26 2.90
C LYS A 293 -29.34 -14.76 2.68
N ILE A 294 -29.47 -15.54 3.75
CA ILE A 294 -29.54 -17.01 3.72
C ILE A 294 -30.68 -17.46 4.61
N ALA A 295 -31.74 -17.97 3.99
CA ALA A 295 -33.01 -18.25 4.66
C ALA A 295 -33.43 -17.02 5.48
N ASP A 296 -33.65 -17.17 6.79
CA ASP A 296 -34.07 -16.09 7.69
C ASP A 296 -32.90 -15.32 8.32
N ARG A 297 -31.65 -15.56 7.87
CA ARG A 297 -30.44 -14.91 8.40
C ARG A 297 -29.87 -13.89 7.42
N GLU A 298 -29.33 -12.83 8.00
CA GLU A 298 -28.60 -11.80 7.29
C GLU A 298 -27.16 -11.76 7.82
N MET A 299 -26.17 -11.78 6.91
CA MET A 299 -24.76 -11.62 7.24
C MET A 299 -24.20 -10.38 6.54
N PRO A 300 -23.95 -9.27 7.26
CA PRO A 300 -23.24 -8.11 6.73
C PRO A 300 -21.78 -8.45 6.37
N VAL A 301 -21.33 -7.92 5.23
CA VAL A 301 -19.99 -8.09 4.68
C VAL A 301 -19.43 -6.73 4.29
N PHE A 302 -18.34 -6.33 4.93
CA PHE A 302 -17.48 -5.25 4.43
C PHE A 302 -16.37 -5.90 3.60
N PHE A 303 -16.38 -5.76 2.27
CA PHE A 303 -15.41 -6.51 1.44
C PHE A 303 -13.97 -6.01 1.57
N SER A 304 -13.78 -4.69 1.72
CA SER A 304 -12.49 -4.08 2.05
C SER A 304 -12.68 -2.72 2.69
N LEU A 305 -11.99 -2.49 3.81
CA LEU A 305 -11.93 -1.19 4.49
C LEU A 305 -10.81 -0.27 3.97
N GLY A 306 -9.98 -0.73 3.03
CA GLY A 306 -8.83 -0.02 2.48
C GLY A 306 -7.73 0.25 3.51
N ASN A 307 -6.78 1.13 3.17
CA ASN A 307 -5.68 1.48 4.09
C ASN A 307 -6.15 2.40 5.21
N PHE A 308 -6.10 1.94 6.46
CA PHE A 308 -6.39 2.79 7.60
C PHE A 308 -5.38 3.95 7.71
N ILE A 309 -4.12 3.68 7.38
CA ILE A 309 -3.08 4.69 7.15
C ILE A 309 -2.40 4.47 5.79
N SER A 310 -2.24 5.53 5.00
CA SER A 310 -1.75 5.42 3.62
C SER A 310 -0.60 6.38 3.32
N GLN A 311 0.42 5.92 2.59
CA GLN A 311 1.43 6.81 1.99
C GLN A 311 0.85 7.68 0.87
N ASN A 312 -0.25 7.23 0.26
CA ASN A 312 -0.78 7.79 -0.98
C ASN A 312 -1.99 8.68 -0.71
N TYR A 313 -1.76 9.84 -0.07
CA TYR A 313 -2.84 10.76 0.35
C TYR A 313 -3.61 11.47 -0.79
N ASN A 314 -3.16 11.36 -2.05
CA ASN A 314 -3.77 12.05 -3.19
C ASN A 314 -4.64 11.15 -4.08
N ASN A 315 -4.74 9.84 -3.80
CA ASN A 315 -5.50 8.92 -4.65
C ASN A 315 -6.56 8.15 -3.84
N ILE A 316 -7.18 7.15 -4.48
CA ILE A 316 -8.19 6.30 -3.87
C ILE A 316 -7.72 5.57 -2.61
N LYS A 317 -6.43 5.23 -2.51
CA LYS A 317 -5.85 4.54 -1.34
C LYS A 317 -5.77 5.41 -0.10
N ALA A 318 -6.03 6.71 -0.22
CA ALA A 318 -6.16 7.61 0.94
C ALA A 318 -7.51 7.45 1.63
N ARG A 319 -8.52 6.90 0.94
CA ARG A 319 -9.88 6.71 1.42
C ARG A 319 -9.98 5.37 2.15
N SER A 320 -10.61 5.39 3.31
CA SER A 320 -10.82 4.21 4.15
C SER A 320 -12.09 4.39 4.96
N ALA A 321 -12.45 3.37 5.73
CA ALA A 321 -13.56 3.39 6.65
C ALA A 321 -13.21 2.57 7.90
N LEU A 322 -13.78 2.96 9.04
CA LEU A 322 -13.92 2.07 10.18
C LEU A 322 -15.27 1.36 10.05
N ALA A 323 -15.29 0.04 9.98
CA ALA A 323 -16.55 -0.68 10.16
C ALA A 323 -16.97 -0.57 11.63
N CYS A 324 -18.24 -0.22 11.85
CA CYS A 324 -18.84 -0.10 13.17
C CYS A 324 -19.97 -1.12 13.31
N ILE A 325 -19.74 -2.12 14.16
CA ILE A 325 -20.69 -3.18 14.47
C ILE A 325 -21.28 -2.90 15.85
N GLU A 326 -22.53 -2.46 15.86
CA GLU A 326 -23.31 -2.30 17.09
C GLU A 326 -24.14 -3.57 17.31
N ILE A 327 -23.92 -4.21 18.45
CA ILE A 327 -24.59 -5.45 18.83
C ILE A 327 -25.68 -5.11 19.84
N GLU A 328 -26.91 -5.56 19.62
CA GLU A 328 -28.02 -5.42 20.55
C GLU A 328 -28.56 -6.80 20.94
N LYS A 329 -28.54 -7.13 22.23
CA LYS A 329 -28.98 -8.42 22.78
C LYS A 329 -30.33 -8.30 23.50
N LYS A 330 -31.41 -8.82 22.92
CA LYS A 330 -32.74 -8.91 23.57
C LYS A 330 -33.04 -10.36 23.95
N ARG A 331 -32.92 -10.68 25.25
CA ARG A 331 -33.06 -12.06 25.77
C ARG A 331 -32.02 -12.97 25.10
N LYS A 332 -32.46 -13.97 24.31
CA LYS A 332 -31.59 -14.86 23.52
C LYS A 332 -31.30 -14.36 22.10
N ASN A 333 -32.00 -13.32 21.64
CA ASN A 333 -31.84 -12.81 20.28
C ASN A 333 -30.76 -11.72 20.25
N VAL A 334 -29.76 -11.90 19.40
CA VAL A 334 -28.72 -10.90 19.16
C VAL A 334 -28.90 -10.34 17.76
N LYS A 335 -28.90 -9.01 17.64
CA LYS A 335 -29.02 -8.30 16.36
C LYS A 335 -27.80 -7.42 16.13
N LEU A 336 -27.30 -7.44 14.91
CA LEU A 336 -26.23 -6.56 14.45
C LEU A 336 -26.82 -5.33 13.74
N HIS A 337 -26.25 -4.17 14.02
CA HIS A 337 -26.45 -2.94 13.27
C HIS A 337 -25.09 -2.47 12.76
N CYS A 338 -24.92 -2.53 11.44
CA CYS A 338 -23.68 -2.14 10.78
C CYS A 338 -23.78 -0.72 10.25
N SER A 339 -22.70 0.02 10.47
CA SER A 339 -22.49 1.38 9.98
C SER A 339 -20.99 1.57 9.75
N TYR A 340 -20.56 2.72 9.25
CA TYR A 340 -19.12 2.99 9.13
C TYR A 340 -18.77 4.43 9.49
N VAL A 341 -17.50 4.65 9.87
CA VAL A 341 -16.93 5.98 10.01
C VAL A 341 -16.00 6.22 8.83
N PRO A 342 -16.27 7.21 7.95
CA PRO A 342 -15.40 7.54 6.83
C PRO A 342 -14.04 8.03 7.34
N ILE A 343 -12.95 7.46 6.82
CA ILE A 343 -11.57 7.80 7.16
C ILE A 343 -10.84 8.31 5.91
N TYR A 344 -9.94 9.26 6.10
CA TYR A 344 -9.05 9.74 5.06
C TYR A 344 -7.66 10.01 5.60
N THR A 345 -6.64 9.46 4.95
CA THR A 345 -5.25 9.85 5.23
C THR A 345 -4.94 11.18 4.56
N CYS A 346 -4.83 12.23 5.36
CA CYS A 346 -4.58 13.57 4.88
C CYS A 346 -3.09 13.85 4.66
N GLY A 347 -2.75 14.42 3.50
CA GLY A 347 -1.37 14.77 3.18
C GLY A 347 -0.73 15.82 4.10
N SER A 348 -1.53 16.70 4.70
CA SER A 348 -1.08 17.67 5.70
C SER A 348 -2.25 18.14 6.58
N TYR A 349 -2.09 18.05 7.89
CA TYR A 349 -3.04 18.52 8.90
C TYR A 349 -2.27 19.11 10.09
N LYS A 350 -2.56 20.38 10.45
CA LYS A 350 -1.88 21.13 11.53
C LYS A 350 -0.34 21.02 11.47
N GLY A 351 0.23 21.09 10.27
CA GLY A 351 1.68 21.02 10.04
C GLY A 351 2.28 19.61 10.05
N LYS A 352 1.48 18.57 10.27
CA LYS A 352 1.90 17.15 10.22
C LYS A 352 1.41 16.48 8.95
N LYS A 353 2.20 15.59 8.35
CA LYS A 353 1.87 14.90 7.08
C LYS A 353 1.38 13.48 7.32
N LEU A 354 0.50 12.97 6.46
CA LEU A 354 -0.07 11.60 6.56
C LEU A 354 -0.85 11.34 7.85
N VAL A 355 -1.75 12.26 8.19
CA VAL A 355 -2.59 12.14 9.39
C VAL A 355 -3.88 11.41 9.06
N VAL A 356 -4.24 10.41 9.84
CA VAL A 356 -5.52 9.67 9.71
C VAL A 356 -6.65 10.51 10.28
N LEU A 357 -7.58 10.92 9.43
CA LEU A 357 -8.69 11.81 9.80
C LEU A 357 -10.05 11.13 9.62
N PRO A 358 -10.93 11.15 10.62
CA PRO A 358 -12.35 10.88 10.40
C PRO A 358 -13.01 12.05 9.65
N ILE A 359 -13.79 11.76 8.61
CA ILE A 359 -14.49 12.78 7.81
C ILE A 359 -15.93 12.98 8.33
N LYS A 360 -16.34 14.25 8.43
CA LYS A 360 -17.68 14.66 8.87
C LYS A 360 -18.72 14.69 7.77
N GLU A 361 -19.94 14.21 8.08
CA GLU A 361 -21.06 14.24 7.14
C GLU A 361 -21.45 15.65 6.71
N ASN A 362 -21.40 16.60 7.65
CA ASN A 362 -21.70 18.02 7.44
C ASN A 362 -20.42 18.88 7.33
N SER A 363 -19.31 18.33 6.85
CA SER A 363 -18.08 19.11 6.69
C SER A 363 -18.33 20.30 5.74
N LYS A 364 -18.05 21.53 6.18
CA LYS A 364 -18.27 22.76 5.39
C LYS A 364 -17.25 22.95 4.25
N GLY A 365 -16.17 22.17 4.23
CA GLY A 365 -15.10 22.25 3.22
C GLY A 365 -15.40 21.42 1.97
N ARG A 366 -15.29 22.04 0.78
CA ARG A 366 -15.60 21.41 -0.52
C ARG A 366 -14.83 20.11 -0.78
N LYS A 367 -13.57 20.01 -0.31
CA LYS A 367 -12.76 18.79 -0.45
C LYS A 367 -13.29 17.66 0.42
N ALA A 368 -13.63 17.97 1.67
CA ALA A 368 -14.16 17.01 2.64
C ALA A 368 -15.49 16.41 2.18
N SER A 369 -16.42 17.23 1.70
CA SER A 369 -17.71 16.78 1.17
C SER A 369 -17.54 15.86 -0.04
N LYS A 370 -16.65 16.21 -0.99
CA LYS A 370 -16.35 15.35 -2.15
C LYS A 370 -15.70 14.03 -1.75
N THR A 371 -14.77 14.04 -0.79
CA THR A 371 -14.15 12.80 -0.31
C THR A 371 -15.18 11.90 0.36
N LEU A 372 -16.06 12.46 1.18
CA LEU A 372 -17.16 11.72 1.79
C LEU A 372 -18.09 11.10 0.76
N GLU A 373 -18.50 11.87 -0.25
CA GLU A 373 -19.35 11.39 -1.34
C GLU A 373 -18.68 10.22 -2.09
N ARG A 374 -17.38 10.32 -2.36
CA ARG A 374 -16.61 9.22 -2.97
C ARG A 374 -16.59 7.97 -2.08
N ILE A 375 -16.35 8.12 -0.78
CA ILE A 375 -16.39 7.00 0.17
C ILE A 375 -17.79 6.35 0.19
N LYS A 376 -18.86 7.15 0.21
CA LYS A 376 -20.25 6.68 0.13
C LYS A 376 -20.49 5.86 -1.15
N ASN A 377 -19.99 6.34 -2.29
CA ASN A 377 -20.14 5.64 -3.56
C ASN A 377 -19.36 4.32 -3.61
N GLU A 378 -18.19 4.25 -2.97
CA GLU A 378 -17.34 3.05 -2.93
C GLU A 378 -17.88 1.98 -2.00
N ILE A 379 -18.29 2.36 -0.79
CA ILE A 379 -18.81 1.42 0.21
C ILE A 379 -20.29 1.07 -0.05
N GLY A 380 -21.03 1.93 -0.76
CA GLY A 380 -22.46 1.76 -1.02
C GLY A 380 -23.36 2.46 -0.01
N PHE A 381 -24.60 2.71 -0.44
CA PHE A 381 -25.62 3.41 0.36
C PHE A 381 -26.41 2.49 1.31
N ASP A 382 -26.23 1.17 1.17
CA ASP A 382 -26.89 0.15 2.00
C ASP A 382 -26.33 0.10 3.44
N VAL A 383 -25.26 0.85 3.71
CA VAL A 383 -24.70 1.05 5.04
C VAL A 383 -24.61 2.53 5.37
N SER A 384 -25.04 2.89 6.58
CA SER A 384 -25.10 4.29 7.00
C SER A 384 -23.77 4.78 7.60
N VAL A 385 -23.50 6.08 7.43
CA VAL A 385 -22.43 6.77 8.16
C VAL A 385 -22.81 6.85 9.64
N ASN A 386 -21.92 6.40 10.53
CA ASN A 386 -22.19 6.41 11.96
C ASN A 386 -22.02 7.81 12.56
N ARG A 387 -23.14 8.50 12.78
CA ARG A 387 -23.16 9.87 13.30
C ARG A 387 -22.69 10.03 14.75
N ARG A 388 -22.64 8.94 15.54
CA ARG A 388 -22.21 8.98 16.96
C ARG A 388 -20.73 9.37 17.11
N PHE A 389 -19.91 8.98 16.16
CA PHE A 389 -18.45 9.15 16.22
C PHE A 389 -17.94 10.43 15.55
N VAL A 390 -18.81 11.18 14.87
CA VAL A 390 -18.41 12.19 13.88
C VAL A 390 -18.79 13.62 14.32
N LYS A 391 -18.56 13.95 15.61
CA LYS A 391 -19.09 15.18 16.22
C LYS A 391 -18.19 16.42 16.14
N GLU A 392 -16.90 16.31 15.82
CA GLU A 392 -15.95 17.46 15.88
C GLU A 392 -15.44 17.90 14.49
N ASP A 393 -15.23 19.20 14.34
CA ASP A 393 -14.83 19.86 13.09
C ASP A 393 -13.33 19.64 12.83
N LEU A 394 -12.97 18.83 11.83
CA LEU A 394 -11.57 18.42 11.63
C LEU A 394 -10.99 18.60 10.22
N ILE A 395 -11.56 19.49 9.40
CA ILE A 395 -10.85 19.97 8.19
C ILE A 395 -10.94 21.49 8.16
N GLU A 396 -9.96 22.16 8.78
CA GLU A 396 -9.69 23.57 8.49
C GLU A 396 -8.93 23.65 7.16
N ASP A 397 -9.64 24.10 6.13
CA ASP A 397 -9.09 24.50 4.84
C ASP A 397 -8.14 25.70 5.03
N ASN A 398 -6.85 25.44 5.24
CA ASN A 398 -5.81 26.46 5.10
C ASN A 398 -4.68 25.96 4.19
N ILE A 399 -5.06 25.49 2.99
CA ILE A 399 -4.12 25.50 1.86
C ILE A 399 -4.20 26.91 1.26
N LYS A 400 -3.30 27.81 1.69
CA LYS A 400 -3.05 29.06 0.98
C LYS A 400 -2.77 28.73 -0.48
N LYS A 401 -3.68 29.12 -1.39
CA LYS A 401 -3.47 29.10 -2.84
C LYS A 401 -2.23 29.95 -3.15
N LYS A 402 -1.06 29.34 -3.29
CA LYS A 402 -0.04 29.94 -4.16
C LYS A 402 -0.61 29.86 -5.57
N ARG A 403 -0.98 31.01 -6.14
CA ARG A 403 -1.24 31.17 -7.58
C ARG A 403 -0.10 30.50 -8.34
N ARG A 404 -0.36 29.34 -8.93
CA ARG A 404 0.54 28.69 -9.90
C ARG A 404 -0.03 28.92 -11.30
N ARG A 405 0.86 29.25 -12.22
CA ARG A 405 0.58 29.57 -13.63
C ARG A 405 -0.15 28.40 -14.30
N ARG A 406 -1.04 28.72 -15.24
CA ARG A 406 -1.73 27.74 -16.10
C ARG A 406 -0.69 26.82 -16.78
N PRO A 407 -0.92 25.50 -16.89
CA PRO A 407 -0.13 24.63 -17.77
C PRO A 407 -0.24 25.16 -19.21
N GLN A 408 0.87 25.07 -19.97
CA GLN A 408 0.84 25.31 -21.41
C GLN A 408 -0.10 24.29 -22.07
N GLU A 409 -0.92 24.74 -23.02
CA GLU A 409 -1.79 23.87 -23.82
C GLU A 409 -0.94 22.79 -24.52
N LEU A 410 -1.23 21.51 -24.21
CA LEU A 410 -0.66 20.39 -24.94
C LEU A 410 -1.11 20.47 -26.40
N ASN A 411 -0.16 20.37 -27.33
CA ASN A 411 -0.46 20.41 -28.75
C ASN A 411 -0.95 19.02 -29.22
N LEU A 412 -2.27 18.83 -29.22
CA LEU A 412 -2.95 17.60 -29.65
C LEU A 412 -3.03 17.44 -31.18
N SER A 413 -2.44 18.34 -31.97
CA SER A 413 -2.55 18.32 -33.44
C SER A 413 -1.97 17.07 -34.12
N THR A 414 -1.15 16.30 -33.41
CA THR A 414 -0.56 15.03 -33.89
C THR A 414 -1.46 13.81 -33.69
N VAL A 415 -2.61 13.94 -33.04
CA VAL A 415 -3.45 12.80 -32.64
C VAL A 415 -4.89 12.97 -33.18
N LYS A 416 -5.05 12.89 -34.51
CA LYS A 416 -6.35 13.07 -35.17
C LYS A 416 -7.28 11.83 -35.13
N GLU A 417 -6.83 10.69 -34.60
CA GLU A 417 -7.53 9.39 -34.74
C GLU A 417 -7.82 8.64 -33.42
N PHE A 418 -7.69 9.28 -32.25
CA PHE A 418 -7.94 8.61 -30.95
C PHE A 418 -9.16 9.23 -30.23
N PRO A 419 -10.30 8.54 -30.16
CA PRO A 419 -11.58 9.14 -29.73
C PRO A 419 -11.83 9.17 -28.21
N VAL A 420 -11.04 8.48 -27.38
CA VAL A 420 -11.35 8.33 -25.93
C VAL A 420 -10.12 8.55 -25.05
N GLU A 421 -10.24 9.49 -24.09
CA GLU A 421 -9.25 9.75 -23.05
C GLU A 421 -9.50 8.87 -21.82
N TYR A 422 -8.47 8.13 -21.39
CA TYR A 422 -8.50 7.28 -20.22
C TYR A 422 -7.40 7.70 -19.23
N ASN A 423 -7.76 7.71 -17.95
CA ASN A 423 -6.84 7.85 -16.83
C ASN A 423 -7.08 6.66 -15.89
N ASP A 424 -6.09 5.79 -15.74
CA ASP A 424 -6.14 4.61 -14.86
C ASP A 424 -5.69 4.92 -13.42
N GLY A 425 -5.53 6.20 -13.11
CA GLY A 425 -4.98 6.70 -11.87
C GLY A 425 -3.46 6.83 -11.87
N PHE A 426 -2.73 6.39 -12.89
CA PHE A 426 -1.27 6.56 -13.01
C PHE A 426 -0.86 7.24 -14.32
N PHE A 427 -1.44 6.80 -15.43
CA PHE A 427 -1.13 7.24 -16.78
C PHE A 427 -2.35 7.86 -17.44
N ASN A 428 -2.10 8.92 -18.21
CA ASN A 428 -3.05 9.44 -19.18
C ASN A 428 -2.71 8.80 -20.52
N TYR A 429 -3.69 8.16 -21.16
CA TYR A 429 -3.52 7.56 -22.48
C TYR A 429 -4.82 7.63 -23.29
N LEU A 430 -4.69 7.60 -24.61
CA LEU A 430 -5.79 7.56 -25.57
C LEU A 430 -5.81 6.17 -26.20
N ILE A 431 -7.01 5.62 -26.43
CA ILE A 431 -7.17 4.27 -27.00
C ILE A 431 -8.00 4.34 -28.27
N ASN A 432 -7.58 3.59 -29.30
CA ASN A 432 -8.43 3.21 -30.44
C ASN A 432 -8.48 1.67 -30.56
N GLU A 433 -9.08 1.13 -31.62
CA GLU A 433 -9.34 -0.31 -31.76
C GLU A 433 -8.05 -1.17 -31.83
N ASP A 434 -6.92 -0.59 -32.26
CA ASP A 434 -5.69 -1.32 -32.55
C ASP A 434 -4.49 -0.91 -31.68
N ASP A 435 -4.54 0.26 -31.02
CA ASP A 435 -3.37 0.89 -30.42
C ASP A 435 -3.68 1.80 -29.21
N VAL A 436 -2.65 2.02 -28.39
CA VAL A 436 -2.68 2.94 -27.25
C VAL A 436 -1.67 4.08 -27.47
N CYS A 437 -2.16 5.32 -27.41
CA CYS A 437 -1.33 6.53 -27.44
C CYS A 437 -1.11 7.05 -26.02
N PHE A 438 0.12 6.99 -25.52
CA PHE A 438 0.47 7.50 -24.20
C PHE A 438 0.54 9.03 -24.17
N VAL A 439 -0.20 9.68 -23.27
CA VAL A 439 -0.27 11.14 -23.16
C VAL A 439 0.66 11.67 -22.08
N GLY A 440 0.80 10.95 -20.96
CA GLY A 440 1.64 11.39 -19.84
C GLY A 440 1.37 10.64 -18.54
N ILE A 441 1.99 11.09 -17.46
CA ILE A 441 1.62 10.71 -16.09
C ILE A 441 0.65 11.76 -15.54
N ASP A 442 -0.33 11.33 -14.75
CA ASP A 442 -1.19 12.25 -14.01
C ASP A 442 -0.34 13.17 -13.12
N GLU A 443 -0.44 14.50 -13.25
CA GLU A 443 0.31 15.47 -12.44
C GLU A 443 0.04 15.35 -10.93
N ALA A 444 -1.06 14.69 -10.53
CA ALA A 444 -1.33 14.34 -9.14
C ALA A 444 -0.43 13.20 -8.61
N TYR A 445 0.25 12.48 -9.50
CA TYR A 445 1.21 11.42 -9.23
C TYR A 445 2.65 11.95 -9.20
N VAL A 446 3.22 12.02 -8.00
CA VAL A 446 4.66 12.25 -7.81
C VAL A 446 5.34 10.88 -7.85
N THR A 447 5.77 10.41 -9.03
CA THR A 447 6.55 9.17 -9.14
C THR A 447 8.05 9.48 -9.10
N VAL A 448 8.80 8.75 -8.28
CA VAL A 448 10.28 8.77 -8.31
C VAL A 448 10.77 7.88 -9.46
N SER A 449 10.00 6.87 -9.84
CA SER A 449 10.31 5.99 -10.96
C SER A 449 9.06 5.59 -11.74
N CYS A 450 9.18 5.51 -13.07
CA CYS A 450 8.11 5.09 -13.97
C CYS A 450 8.56 3.91 -14.85
N THR A 451 7.72 2.90 -15.02
CA THR A 451 7.84 1.90 -16.08
C THR A 451 6.60 2.00 -16.96
N VAL A 452 6.77 2.37 -18.23
CA VAL A 452 5.65 2.36 -19.18
C VAL A 452 5.54 0.95 -19.76
N PRO A 453 4.35 0.31 -19.72
CA PRO A 453 4.18 -1.07 -20.17
C PRO A 453 4.14 -1.17 -21.71
N GLU A 454 4.52 -2.33 -22.25
CA GLU A 454 4.44 -2.63 -23.70
C GLU A 454 3.00 -2.73 -24.21
N LYS A 455 2.07 -3.08 -23.32
CA LYS A 455 0.65 -3.23 -23.63
C LYS A 455 -0.22 -2.61 -22.54
N ILE A 456 -1.31 -1.97 -22.94
CA ILE A 456 -2.38 -1.49 -22.06
C ILE A 456 -3.67 -2.11 -22.59
N HIS A 457 -4.42 -2.82 -21.72
CA HIS A 457 -5.62 -3.59 -22.10
C HIS A 457 -5.40 -4.62 -23.23
N GLY A 458 -4.19 -5.18 -23.33
CA GLY A 458 -3.84 -6.16 -24.37
C GLY A 458 -3.44 -5.54 -25.71
N LEU A 459 -3.68 -4.24 -25.91
CA LEU A 459 -3.26 -3.47 -27.06
C LEU A 459 -1.82 -2.96 -26.88
N PRO A 460 -1.00 -2.94 -27.93
CA PRO A 460 0.34 -2.37 -27.87
C PRO A 460 0.32 -0.86 -27.60
N VAL A 461 1.38 -0.34 -26.98
CA VAL A 461 1.59 1.11 -26.78
C VAL A 461 2.57 1.61 -27.84
N ASN A 462 2.11 1.88 -29.07
CA ASN A 462 3.00 2.30 -30.17
C ASN A 462 3.12 3.81 -30.34
N ASN A 463 2.20 4.59 -29.79
CA ASN A 463 2.15 6.04 -29.96
C ASN A 463 2.33 6.79 -28.63
N MET A 464 2.93 7.98 -28.68
CA MET A 464 3.03 8.86 -27.53
C MET A 464 2.95 10.34 -27.95
N VAL A 465 2.40 11.16 -27.08
CA VAL A 465 2.34 12.62 -27.27
C VAL A 465 3.72 13.24 -27.02
N ASP A 466 4.12 14.17 -27.89
CA ASP A 466 5.33 14.97 -27.70
C ASP A 466 5.24 15.77 -26.39
N GLY A 467 6.33 15.78 -25.61
CA GLY A 467 6.38 16.48 -24.33
C GLY A 467 5.62 15.81 -23.17
N ALA A 468 5.28 14.53 -23.25
CA ALA A 468 4.51 13.79 -22.23
C ALA A 468 5.04 13.91 -20.78
N PHE A 469 6.33 14.20 -20.59
CA PHE A 469 6.96 14.45 -19.28
C PHE A 469 7.70 15.79 -19.23
N GLU A 470 7.52 16.69 -20.19
CA GLU A 470 8.25 17.96 -20.24
C GLU A 470 8.07 18.74 -18.92
N GLY A 471 9.19 19.11 -18.28
CA GLY A 471 9.22 19.85 -17.02
C GLY A 471 8.95 19.03 -15.77
N ASN A 472 8.91 17.70 -15.84
CA ASN A 472 8.68 16.87 -14.65
C ASN A 472 9.90 16.89 -13.71
N THR A 473 9.79 17.67 -12.63
CA THR A 473 10.85 17.87 -11.63
C THR A 473 10.87 16.83 -10.52
N TYR A 474 10.06 15.77 -10.60
CA TYR A 474 10.02 14.71 -9.57
C TYR A 474 10.49 13.35 -10.07
N LEU A 475 10.32 13.08 -11.36
CA LEU A 475 10.69 11.82 -12.00
C LEU A 475 12.20 11.61 -11.94
N LYS A 476 12.67 10.57 -11.23
CA LYS A 476 14.10 10.24 -11.12
C LYS A 476 14.55 9.11 -12.02
N LYS A 477 13.70 8.10 -12.28
CA LYS A 477 14.06 6.94 -13.11
C LYS A 477 12.96 6.58 -14.08
N VAL A 478 13.31 6.27 -15.32
CA VAL A 478 12.34 5.78 -16.32
C VAL A 478 12.85 4.51 -16.95
N LYS A 479 12.01 3.48 -16.98
CA LYS A 479 12.19 2.27 -17.78
C LYS A 479 11.17 2.29 -18.92
N ALA A 480 11.67 2.54 -20.12
CA ALA A 480 10.91 2.48 -21.35
C ALA A 480 10.82 1.02 -21.82
N VAL A 481 9.66 0.38 -21.74
CA VAL A 481 9.45 -0.97 -22.29
C VAL A 481 8.36 -0.84 -23.34
N GLY A 482 8.72 -0.90 -24.63
CA GLY A 482 7.75 -0.84 -25.74
C GLY A 482 7.79 0.40 -26.65
N PHE A 483 8.62 1.42 -26.39
CA PHE A 483 8.64 2.62 -27.23
C PHE A 483 9.30 2.36 -28.59
N PRO A 484 8.64 2.57 -29.75
CA PRO A 484 9.33 2.58 -31.05
C PRO A 484 10.24 3.81 -31.20
N TYR A 485 9.95 4.90 -30.51
CA TYR A 485 10.78 6.11 -30.46
C TYR A 485 10.58 6.86 -29.13
N ILE A 486 11.55 7.68 -28.73
CA ILE A 486 11.40 8.67 -27.66
C ILE A 486 10.93 9.97 -28.30
N GLY A 487 9.73 10.44 -27.94
CA GLY A 487 9.05 11.58 -28.55
C GLY A 487 9.79 12.91 -28.44
N LYS A 488 9.40 13.91 -29.23
CA LYS A 488 10.03 15.24 -29.17
C LYS A 488 9.77 15.85 -27.81
N ARG A 489 10.80 16.48 -27.22
CA ARG A 489 10.76 17.14 -25.90
C ARG A 489 10.25 16.26 -24.76
N MET A 490 10.19 14.94 -24.93
CA MET A 490 9.44 14.03 -24.05
C MET A 490 9.80 14.19 -22.57
N PHE A 491 11.08 14.32 -22.23
CA PHE A 491 11.60 14.53 -20.88
C PHE A 491 12.34 15.87 -20.76
N LYS A 492 12.11 16.82 -21.67
CA LYS A 492 12.80 18.11 -21.63
C LYS A 492 12.58 18.79 -20.28
N ASN A 493 13.61 19.37 -19.68
CA ASN A 493 13.58 20.00 -18.35
C ASN A 493 13.17 19.07 -17.18
N CYS A 494 13.29 17.74 -17.32
CA CYS A 494 13.12 16.81 -16.20
C CYS A 494 14.33 16.85 -15.26
N ALA A 495 14.43 17.92 -14.46
CA ALA A 495 15.63 18.22 -13.68
C ALA A 495 15.98 17.16 -12.63
N SER A 496 15.04 16.32 -12.19
CA SER A 496 15.30 15.24 -11.23
C SER A 496 15.63 13.90 -11.86
N LEU A 497 15.55 13.75 -13.19
CA LEU A 497 15.78 12.49 -13.87
C LEU A 497 17.26 12.10 -13.76
N GLU A 498 17.55 11.09 -12.94
CA GLU A 498 18.89 10.56 -12.67
C GLU A 498 19.27 9.42 -13.64
N GLY A 499 18.30 8.63 -14.11
CA GLY A 499 18.56 7.47 -14.97
C GLY A 499 17.44 7.13 -15.95
N PHE A 500 17.82 6.82 -17.18
CA PHE A 500 16.93 6.36 -18.24
C PHE A 500 17.39 5.00 -18.80
N ARG A 501 16.47 4.04 -18.90
CA ARG A 501 16.70 2.73 -19.54
C ARG A 501 15.79 2.59 -20.75
N MET A 502 16.41 2.52 -21.93
CA MET A 502 15.73 2.31 -23.22
C MET A 502 15.24 0.86 -23.37
N GLY A 503 14.12 0.68 -24.08
CA GLY A 503 13.58 -0.63 -24.45
C GLY A 503 14.28 -1.23 -25.68
N LEU A 504 14.09 -2.53 -25.93
CA LEU A 504 14.76 -3.25 -27.04
C LEU A 504 14.24 -2.86 -28.44
N HIS A 505 13.05 -2.24 -28.51
CA HIS A 505 12.37 -1.94 -29.77
C HIS A 505 12.45 -0.44 -30.17
N THR A 506 13.12 0.39 -29.38
CA THR A 506 13.28 1.83 -29.65
C THR A 506 14.27 2.07 -30.79
N ARG A 507 13.80 2.65 -31.89
CA ARG A 507 14.57 2.97 -33.11
C ARG A 507 15.11 4.40 -33.13
N GLU A 508 14.48 5.32 -32.41
CA GLU A 508 14.82 6.74 -32.52
C GLU A 508 14.71 7.49 -31.18
N VAL A 509 15.65 8.41 -30.93
CA VAL A 509 15.52 9.48 -29.92
C VAL A 509 15.29 10.80 -30.65
N ARG A 510 14.10 11.40 -30.50
CA ARG A 510 13.69 12.58 -31.27
C ARG A 510 14.20 13.89 -30.65
N GLU A 511 13.92 14.96 -31.38
CA GLU A 511 14.34 16.34 -31.09
C GLU A 511 14.09 16.73 -29.63
N GLU A 512 15.14 17.20 -28.95
CA GLU A 512 15.11 17.67 -27.56
C GLU A 512 14.56 16.68 -26.51
N ALA A 513 14.51 15.38 -26.81
CA ALA A 513 13.86 14.37 -25.96
C ALA A 513 14.27 14.41 -24.47
N PHE A 514 15.53 14.70 -24.16
CA PHE A 514 16.07 14.80 -22.80
C PHE A 514 16.74 16.15 -22.53
N ALA A 515 16.48 17.18 -23.35
CA ALA A 515 17.16 18.46 -23.21
C ALA A 515 17.00 19.04 -21.79
N ASN A 516 18.09 19.53 -21.19
CA ASN A 516 18.15 20.06 -19.82
C ASN A 516 17.73 19.08 -18.70
N CYS A 517 17.89 17.76 -18.88
CA CYS A 517 17.83 16.80 -17.77
C CYS A 517 19.13 16.87 -16.94
N VAL A 518 19.28 17.94 -16.16
CA VAL A 518 20.56 18.30 -15.52
C VAL A 518 21.10 17.26 -14.53
N ASN A 519 20.28 16.35 -14.00
CA ASN A 519 20.70 15.27 -13.11
C ASN A 519 20.89 13.91 -13.80
N LEU A 520 20.65 13.81 -15.11
CA LEU A 520 20.75 12.53 -15.82
C LEU A 520 22.21 12.09 -15.87
N GLN A 521 22.55 10.99 -15.20
CA GLN A 521 23.94 10.53 -15.07
C GLN A 521 24.36 9.56 -16.15
N SER A 522 23.43 8.74 -16.63
CA SER A 522 23.72 7.70 -17.62
C SER A 522 22.57 7.52 -18.60
N ALA A 523 22.89 7.39 -19.88
CA ALA A 523 21.97 6.99 -20.94
C ALA A 523 22.42 5.63 -21.53
N ILE A 524 21.65 4.57 -21.24
CA ILE A 524 21.94 3.22 -21.77
C ILE A 524 21.01 2.97 -22.96
N MET A 525 21.56 3.04 -24.16
CA MET A 525 20.83 2.74 -25.40
C MET A 525 20.97 1.25 -25.73
N LYS A 526 19.93 0.67 -26.33
CA LYS A 526 19.84 -0.77 -26.61
C LYS A 526 19.99 -1.07 -28.09
N LYS A 527 20.42 -2.30 -28.39
CA LYS A 527 20.51 -2.85 -29.75
C LYS A 527 19.16 -2.66 -30.44
N GLY A 528 19.16 -1.95 -31.57
CA GLY A 528 17.95 -1.52 -32.25
C GLY A 528 17.81 -0.02 -32.43
N LEU A 529 18.53 0.82 -31.67
CA LEU A 529 18.51 2.27 -31.87
C LEU A 529 19.25 2.67 -33.16
N GLU A 530 18.61 3.43 -34.04
CA GLU A 530 19.16 3.85 -35.33
C GLU A 530 19.56 5.33 -35.35
N ARG A 531 18.79 6.21 -34.68
CA ARG A 531 18.94 7.67 -34.81
C ARG A 531 18.89 8.40 -33.47
N ILE A 532 19.79 9.37 -33.28
CA ILE A 532 19.77 10.36 -32.18
C ILE A 532 19.68 11.75 -32.82
N ASN A 533 18.54 12.43 -32.66
CA ASN A 533 18.26 13.67 -33.38
C ASN A 533 18.74 14.94 -32.66
N THR A 534 18.46 16.08 -33.29
CA THR A 534 18.81 17.44 -32.86
C THR A 534 18.56 17.67 -31.38
N ARG A 535 19.60 18.11 -30.65
CA ARG A 535 19.54 18.48 -29.23
C ARG A 535 18.97 17.41 -28.28
N ALA A 536 18.97 16.13 -28.67
CA ALA A 536 18.34 15.05 -27.92
C ALA A 536 18.73 15.01 -26.43
N PHE A 537 19.98 15.31 -26.09
CA PHE A 537 20.52 15.36 -24.73
C PHE A 537 21.14 16.72 -24.39
N ALA A 538 20.83 17.77 -25.15
CA ALA A 538 21.46 19.08 -24.96
C ALA A 538 21.27 19.62 -23.53
N GLY A 539 22.35 20.07 -22.88
CA GLY A 539 22.29 20.62 -21.53
C GLY A 539 22.16 19.60 -20.40
N CYS A 540 22.36 18.30 -20.66
CA CYS A 540 22.47 17.28 -19.61
C CYS A 540 23.84 17.37 -18.90
N THR A 541 24.03 18.39 -18.07
CA THR A 541 25.35 18.76 -17.52
C THR A 541 26.00 17.71 -16.61
N ASN A 542 25.22 16.80 -16.01
CA ASN A 542 25.73 15.67 -15.22
C ASN A 542 25.80 14.33 -15.97
N LEU A 543 25.56 14.29 -17.29
CA LEU A 543 25.64 13.07 -18.07
C LEU A 543 27.10 12.60 -18.15
N LEU A 544 27.41 11.53 -17.43
CA LEU A 544 28.75 10.94 -17.34
C LEU A 544 29.01 9.95 -18.47
N SER A 545 27.98 9.19 -18.86
CA SER A 545 28.13 8.10 -19.82
C SER A 545 26.94 7.95 -20.75
N ALA A 546 27.20 7.81 -22.05
CA ALA A 546 26.24 7.33 -23.02
C ALA A 546 26.75 6.06 -23.69
N LYS A 547 26.01 4.95 -23.56
CA LYS A 547 26.34 3.68 -24.23
C LYS A 547 25.57 3.62 -25.54
N ILE A 548 26.25 3.77 -26.67
CA ILE A 548 25.66 3.89 -28.01
C ILE A 548 26.01 2.64 -28.83
N PRO A 549 25.03 1.82 -29.28
CA PRO A 549 25.30 0.57 -29.98
C PRO A 549 25.77 0.80 -31.43
N ALA A 550 26.50 -0.16 -32.01
CA ALA A 550 27.01 -0.06 -33.39
C ALA A 550 25.97 0.18 -34.48
N ASN A 551 24.70 -0.19 -34.25
CA ASN A 551 23.64 -0.06 -35.25
C ASN A 551 23.08 1.37 -35.39
N VAL A 552 23.57 2.34 -34.62
CA VAL A 552 23.23 3.76 -34.80
C VAL A 552 23.90 4.26 -36.09
N SER A 553 23.09 4.79 -37.00
CA SER A 553 23.52 5.30 -38.31
C SER A 553 23.47 6.82 -38.40
N TYR A 554 22.92 7.50 -37.39
CA TYR A 554 22.82 8.96 -37.36
C TYR A 554 22.83 9.51 -35.93
N ILE A 555 23.67 10.52 -35.70
CA ILE A 555 23.71 11.35 -34.49
C ILE A 555 23.82 12.80 -34.96
N SER A 556 22.88 13.66 -34.57
CA SER A 556 22.94 15.09 -34.91
C SER A 556 24.11 15.78 -34.22
N ASP A 557 24.78 16.72 -34.90
CA ASP A 557 25.93 17.47 -34.39
C ASP A 557 25.72 18.05 -32.98
N ASN A 558 24.52 18.58 -32.71
CA ASN A 558 24.18 19.17 -31.42
C ASN A 558 23.44 18.22 -30.46
N ALA A 559 23.42 16.90 -30.72
CA ALA A 559 22.72 15.93 -29.90
C ALA A 559 23.16 15.96 -28.43
N PHE A 560 24.45 16.17 -28.15
CA PHE A 560 25.03 16.25 -26.80
C PHE A 560 25.62 17.62 -26.49
N GLU A 561 25.08 18.69 -27.08
CA GLU A 561 25.48 20.07 -26.80
C GLU A 561 25.48 20.35 -25.28
N ASN A 562 26.49 21.04 -24.75
CA ASN A 562 26.59 21.36 -23.31
C ASN A 562 26.55 20.14 -22.36
N CYS A 563 27.17 19.02 -22.73
CA CYS A 563 27.40 17.84 -21.87
C CYS A 563 28.89 17.70 -21.49
N PRO A 564 29.45 18.55 -20.61
CA PRO A 564 30.90 18.67 -20.43
C PRO A 564 31.57 17.45 -19.78
N ARG A 565 30.80 16.52 -19.21
CA ARG A 565 31.31 15.36 -18.45
C ARG A 565 31.16 14.03 -19.21
N LEU A 566 30.67 14.09 -20.45
CA LEU A 566 30.25 12.91 -21.20
C LEU A 566 31.44 12.06 -21.65
N THR A 567 31.34 10.75 -21.41
CA THR A 567 32.12 9.70 -22.06
C THR A 567 31.18 8.83 -22.90
N ILE A 568 31.51 8.62 -24.18
CA ILE A 568 30.76 7.73 -25.07
C ILE A 568 31.38 6.33 -25.02
N TYR A 569 30.52 5.34 -24.79
CA TYR A 569 30.86 3.92 -24.89
C TYR A 569 30.32 3.39 -26.21
N CYS A 570 31.20 3.02 -27.14
CA CYS A 570 30.83 2.60 -28.49
C CYS A 570 31.73 1.48 -29.03
N ASP A 571 31.34 0.88 -30.15
CA ASP A 571 32.16 -0.11 -30.85
C ASP A 571 33.15 0.60 -31.78
N LYS A 572 34.32 0.00 -32.01
CA LYS A 572 35.32 0.54 -32.94
C LYS A 572 34.77 0.51 -34.38
N GLY A 573 34.97 1.58 -35.13
CA GLY A 573 34.44 1.81 -36.48
C GLY A 573 32.97 2.26 -36.53
N SER A 574 32.30 2.42 -35.39
CA SER A 574 30.89 2.80 -35.35
C SER A 574 30.67 4.28 -35.67
N TYR A 575 29.45 4.65 -36.05
CA TYR A 575 29.05 6.05 -36.23
C TYR A 575 29.29 6.88 -34.95
N ALA A 576 29.05 6.27 -33.79
CA ALA A 576 29.26 6.90 -32.49
C ALA A 576 30.74 7.23 -32.21
N GLU A 577 31.69 6.40 -32.69
CA GLU A 577 33.12 6.71 -32.61
C GLU A 577 33.46 7.94 -33.44
N ARG A 578 32.97 8.00 -34.69
CA ARG A 578 33.19 9.16 -35.58
C ARG A 578 32.65 10.44 -34.96
N TYR A 579 31.39 10.41 -34.51
CA TYR A 579 30.75 11.52 -33.82
C TYR A 579 31.55 11.98 -32.60
N ALA A 580 31.97 11.04 -31.74
CA ALA A 580 32.73 11.40 -30.55
C ALA A 580 34.08 12.06 -30.88
N ASN A 581 34.77 11.59 -31.92
CA ASN A 581 36.02 12.19 -32.40
C ASN A 581 35.81 13.61 -32.96
N GLU A 582 34.79 13.82 -33.80
CA GLU A 582 34.47 15.13 -34.39
C GLU A 582 34.11 16.18 -33.34
N HIS A 583 33.52 15.75 -32.22
CA HIS A 583 33.08 16.62 -31.13
C HIS A 583 34.03 16.64 -29.91
N ASN A 584 35.22 16.02 -30.00
CA ASN A 584 36.20 15.92 -28.91
C ASN A 584 35.62 15.33 -27.60
N ILE A 585 34.73 14.34 -27.72
CA ILE A 585 34.13 13.63 -26.59
C ILE A 585 34.98 12.40 -26.26
N LYS A 586 35.22 12.14 -24.96
CA LYS A 586 36.00 10.98 -24.52
C LYS A 586 35.32 9.67 -24.94
N ILE A 587 36.11 8.72 -25.45
CA ILE A 587 35.63 7.40 -25.92
C ILE A 587 36.13 6.28 -25.00
N VAL A 588 35.28 5.28 -24.77
CA VAL A 588 35.64 3.96 -24.23
C VAL A 588 35.06 2.88 -25.12
N TYR A 589 35.89 1.96 -25.61
CA TYR A 589 35.41 0.88 -26.46
C TYR A 589 34.68 -0.19 -25.64
N MET A 590 33.51 -0.64 -26.12
CA MET A 590 32.81 -1.77 -25.54
C MET A 590 33.53 -3.07 -25.96
N ASN A 591 33.82 -3.95 -25.00
CA ASN A 591 34.64 -5.15 -25.24
C ASN A 591 34.22 -5.93 -26.50
N VAL A 592 35.22 -6.10 -27.36
CA VAL A 592 35.25 -7.00 -28.51
C VAL A 592 35.35 -8.42 -27.95
N TYR A 593 34.28 -9.20 -28.03
CA TYR A 593 34.33 -10.65 -27.92
C TYR A 593 33.87 -11.26 -29.23
#